data_AF-A0A497C2N5-F1
#
_entry.id   AF-A0A497C2N5-F1
#
_cell.length_a   1.000
_cell.length_b   1.000
_cell.length_c   1.000
_cell.angle_alpha   90.00
_cell.angle_beta   90.00
_cell.angle_gamma   90.00
#
_symmetry.space_group_name_H-M   'P 1'
#
loop_
_entity.id
_entity.type
_entity.pdbx_description
1 polymer ?
#
loop_
_entity_poly.entity_id
_entity_poly.type
_entity_poly.pdbx_seq_one_letter_code
_entity_poly.pdbx_strand_id
1 'polypeptide(L)'
;MTRNYDSTDFLWTRRGDLIVDHKGDIGDTEHDPLRAKVQDIRDRISANKGDWKLYLNIGAGIGDFVGEPNTKETAENIKTRIISSLVGNNLINHSDLEVKYMPIDADKIMYRVKLAVAKTARNGNSEEVFLDFLYSYSENNVYRVD
;
A
#
# COMPACT_ATOMS: atom_id res chain seq x y z
N MET A 1 -33.51 -2.72 -1.83
CA MET A 1 -32.27 -1.92 -1.68
C MET A 1 -31.17 -2.67 -2.38
N THR A 2 -30.65 -2.10 -3.46
CA THR A 2 -29.75 -2.75 -4.41
C THR A 2 -28.37 -2.95 -3.79
N ARG A 3 -27.94 -4.21 -3.64
CA ARG A 3 -26.58 -4.59 -3.23
C ARG A 3 -25.64 -4.31 -4.42
N ASN A 4 -25.12 -3.09 -4.52
CA ASN A 4 -24.19 -2.67 -5.59
C ASN A 4 -22.73 -2.58 -5.13
N TYR A 5 -22.41 -3.06 -3.93
CA TYR A 5 -21.05 -3.12 -3.40
C TYR A 5 -20.77 -4.55 -2.98
N ASP A 6 -20.48 -5.41 -3.95
CA ASP A 6 -19.79 -6.64 -3.63
C ASP A 6 -18.37 -6.28 -3.20
N SER A 7 -17.90 -6.89 -2.12
CA SER A 7 -16.53 -6.71 -1.58
C SER A 7 -15.46 -7.40 -2.44
N THR A 8 -15.78 -7.64 -3.71
CA THR A 8 -15.01 -8.39 -4.68
C THR A 8 -14.43 -7.40 -5.67
N ASP A 9 -13.10 -7.29 -5.66
CA ASP A 9 -12.32 -6.48 -6.58
C ASP A 9 -11.49 -7.38 -7.50
N PHE A 10 -10.97 -6.83 -8.60
CA PHE A 10 -10.09 -7.57 -9.49
C PHE A 10 -8.67 -7.68 -8.92
N LEU A 11 -8.00 -8.77 -9.25
CA LEU A 11 -6.59 -8.95 -8.94
C LEU A 11 -5.72 -8.47 -10.10
N TRP A 12 -4.66 -7.74 -9.77
CA TRP A 12 -3.62 -7.40 -10.73
C TRP A 12 -2.23 -7.83 -10.27
N THR A 13 -1.36 -8.05 -11.26
CA THR A 13 0.05 -8.36 -11.04
C THR A 13 0.76 -7.18 -10.39
N ARG A 14 1.99 -7.41 -9.94
CA ARG A 14 2.83 -6.31 -9.44
C ARG A 14 3.13 -5.22 -10.48
N ARG A 15 2.90 -5.50 -11.76
CA ARG A 15 3.08 -4.56 -12.88
C ARG A 15 1.77 -3.87 -13.30
N GLY A 16 0.65 -4.20 -12.64
CA GLY A 16 -0.66 -3.63 -12.95
C GLY A 16 -1.45 -4.37 -14.04
N ASP A 17 -1.01 -5.56 -14.46
CA ASP A 17 -1.75 -6.39 -15.42
C ASP A 17 -2.86 -7.17 -14.72
N LEU A 18 -4.02 -7.33 -15.35
CA LEU A 18 -5.08 -8.19 -14.80
C LEU A 18 -4.62 -9.66 -14.73
N ILE A 19 -4.96 -10.34 -13.63
CA ILE A 19 -4.68 -11.76 -13.46
C ILE A 19 -5.84 -12.57 -14.02
N VAL A 20 -5.54 -13.64 -14.76
CA VAL A 20 -6.52 -14.66 -15.19
C VAL A 20 -6.44 -15.84 -14.23
N ASP A 21 -7.59 -16.30 -13.73
CA ASP A 21 -7.70 -17.40 -12.79
C ASP A 21 -7.54 -18.77 -13.48
N HIS A 22 -7.58 -19.84 -12.67
CA HIS A 22 -7.43 -21.21 -13.16
C HIS A 22 -8.60 -21.72 -14.01
N LYS A 23 -9.74 -21.01 -14.02
CA LYS A 23 -10.92 -21.31 -14.84
C LYS A 23 -10.90 -20.53 -16.16
N GLY A 24 -9.93 -19.63 -16.34
CA GLY A 24 -9.83 -18.76 -17.50
C GLY A 24 -10.66 -17.48 -17.39
N ASP A 25 -11.14 -17.12 -16.19
CA ASP A 25 -11.85 -15.87 -15.92
C ASP A 25 -10.91 -14.81 -15.31
N ILE A 26 -11.36 -13.56 -15.17
CA ILE A 26 -10.59 -12.53 -14.46
C ILE A 26 -10.54 -12.89 -12.97
N GLY A 27 -9.33 -12.99 -12.43
CA GLY A 27 -9.12 -13.26 -11.01
C GLY A 27 -9.64 -12.12 -10.15
N ASP A 28 -10.30 -12.48 -9.05
CA ASP A 28 -10.93 -11.54 -8.13
C ASP A 28 -10.55 -11.81 -6.66
N THR A 29 -11.02 -10.95 -5.78
CA THR A 29 -10.76 -10.99 -4.35
C THR A 29 -11.91 -11.60 -3.55
N GLU A 30 -12.89 -12.26 -4.17
CA GLU A 30 -14.12 -12.76 -3.51
C GLU A 30 -13.77 -13.65 -2.31
N HIS A 31 -12.72 -14.46 -2.45
CA HIS A 31 -12.29 -15.43 -1.45
C HIS A 31 -11.11 -14.94 -0.59
N ASP A 32 -10.54 -13.76 -0.89
CA ASP A 32 -9.40 -13.20 -0.16
C ASP A 32 -9.50 -11.66 -0.06
N PRO A 33 -10.34 -11.14 0.86
CA PRO A 33 -10.46 -9.70 1.10
C PRO A 33 -9.15 -9.05 1.58
N LEU A 34 -8.23 -9.84 2.16
CA LEU A 34 -6.94 -9.35 2.61
C LEU A 34 -6.03 -9.01 1.43
N ARG A 35 -6.09 -9.77 0.34
CA ARG A 35 -5.39 -9.42 -0.92
C ARG A 35 -5.87 -8.10 -1.50
N ALA A 36 -7.18 -7.87 -1.57
CA ALA A 36 -7.74 -6.59 -2.01
C ALA A 36 -7.15 -5.43 -1.19
N LYS A 37 -7.15 -5.61 0.13
CA LYS A 37 -6.63 -4.61 1.07
C LYS A 37 -5.13 -4.33 0.87
N VAL A 38 -4.34 -5.37 0.68
CA VAL A 38 -2.90 -5.25 0.41
C VAL A 38 -2.64 -4.53 -0.91
N GLN A 39 -3.45 -4.82 -1.93
CA GLN A 39 -3.37 -4.19 -3.24
C GLN A 39 -3.67 -2.68 -3.15
N ASP A 40 -4.76 -2.31 -2.47
CA ASP A 40 -5.11 -0.92 -2.17
C ASP A 40 -3.98 -0.14 -1.47
N ILE A 41 -3.35 -0.76 -0.47
CA ILE A 41 -2.26 -0.15 0.29
C ILE A 41 -1.06 0.13 -0.60
N ARG A 42 -0.69 -0.85 -1.44
CA ARG A 42 0.43 -0.71 -2.38
C ARG A 42 0.19 0.42 -3.37
N ASP A 43 -1.02 0.51 -3.91
CA ASP A 43 -1.35 1.51 -4.91
C ASP A 43 -1.40 2.91 -4.30
N ARG A 44 -1.91 3.05 -3.07
CA ARG A 44 -1.86 4.33 -2.36
C ARG A 44 -0.45 4.79 -2.00
N ILE A 45 0.42 3.88 -1.57
CA ILE A 45 1.82 4.22 -1.27
C ILE A 45 2.54 4.68 -2.53
N SER A 46 2.27 4.03 -3.66
CA SER A 46 2.93 4.32 -4.94
C SER A 46 2.37 5.58 -5.63
N ALA A 47 1.11 5.94 -5.37
CA ALA A 47 0.46 7.08 -6.01
C ALA A 47 0.86 8.43 -5.41
N ASN A 48 0.90 9.45 -6.27
CA ASN A 48 1.01 10.84 -5.88
C ASN A 48 -0.35 11.47 -5.65
N LYS A 49 -0.37 12.55 -4.87
CA LYS A 49 -1.58 13.35 -4.69
C LYS A 49 -1.97 13.96 -6.04
N GLY A 50 -3.24 13.82 -6.41
CA GLY A 50 -3.77 14.31 -7.69
C GLY A 50 -3.81 13.26 -8.81
N ASP A 51 -3.16 12.09 -8.64
CA ASP A 51 -3.23 11.00 -9.64
C ASP A 51 -4.68 10.50 -9.81
N TRP A 52 -5.45 10.54 -8.73
CA TRP A 52 -6.85 10.13 -8.70
C TRP A 52 -7.75 11.34 -8.99
N LYS A 53 -8.21 11.46 -10.24
CA LYS A 53 -9.00 12.63 -10.71
C LYS A 53 -10.18 13.02 -9.82
N LEU A 54 -10.87 12.03 -9.26
CA LEU A 54 -12.05 12.25 -8.40
C LEU A 54 -11.68 12.41 -6.92
N TYR A 55 -10.46 12.03 -6.53
CA TYR A 55 -10.01 12.00 -5.14
C TYR A 55 -8.57 12.50 -5.03
N LEU A 56 -8.39 13.81 -5.24
CA LEU A 56 -7.07 14.45 -5.33
C LEU A 56 -6.18 14.27 -4.08
N ASN A 57 -6.78 13.94 -2.93
CA ASN A 57 -6.08 13.72 -1.68
C ASN A 57 -5.60 12.27 -1.46
N ILE A 58 -5.92 11.34 -2.37
CA ILE A 58 -5.42 9.96 -2.34
C ILE A 58 -4.01 9.91 -2.91
N GLY A 59 -3.17 9.07 -2.32
CA GLY A 59 -1.75 8.94 -2.63
C GLY A 59 -0.86 9.37 -1.46
N ALA A 60 0.28 8.73 -1.30
CA ALA A 60 1.25 9.12 -0.27
C ALA A 60 2.03 10.38 -0.71
N GLY A 61 2.18 10.62 -2.02
CA GLY A 61 2.94 11.76 -2.52
C GLY A 61 4.41 11.68 -2.11
N ILE A 62 4.95 10.47 -2.06
CA ILE A 62 6.34 10.25 -1.66
C ILE A 62 7.32 10.65 -2.77
N GLY A 63 6.83 10.84 -4.00
CA GLY A 63 7.63 11.40 -5.09
C GLY A 63 8.06 12.85 -4.88
N ASP A 64 7.43 13.58 -3.96
CA ASP A 64 7.84 14.94 -3.57
C ASP A 64 9.26 14.97 -2.95
N PHE A 65 9.76 13.81 -2.50
CA PHE A 65 11.06 13.68 -1.83
C PHE A 65 12.20 13.28 -2.79
N VAL A 66 11.95 13.25 -4.10
CA VAL A 66 13.01 12.97 -5.09
C VAL A 66 14.00 14.12 -5.11
N GLY A 67 15.28 13.80 -5.03
CA GLY A 67 16.38 14.77 -4.91
C GLY A 67 16.72 15.17 -3.47
N GLU A 68 15.91 14.79 -2.48
CA GLU A 68 16.22 15.01 -1.07
C GLU A 68 17.30 14.02 -0.57
N PRO A 69 18.15 14.40 0.39
CA PRO A 69 19.11 13.48 0.97
C PRO A 69 18.42 12.42 1.84
N ASN A 70 18.97 11.20 1.85
CA ASN A 70 18.54 10.13 2.75
C ASN A 70 18.97 10.42 4.20
N THR A 71 18.21 11.27 4.87
CA THR A 71 18.39 11.57 6.29
C THR A 71 17.27 10.96 7.11
N LYS A 72 17.50 10.81 8.42
CA LYS A 72 16.46 10.37 9.35
C LYS A 72 15.22 11.29 9.32
N GLU A 73 15.42 12.58 9.15
CA GLU A 73 14.34 13.56 9.06
C GLU A 73 13.49 13.32 7.80
N THR A 74 14.15 13.18 6.64
CA THR A 74 13.47 12.86 5.38
C THR A 74 12.70 11.54 5.48
N ALA A 75 13.27 10.54 6.16
CA ALA A 75 12.63 9.26 6.38
C ALA A 75 11.37 9.33 7.26
N GLU A 76 11.41 10.11 8.35
CA GLU A 76 10.22 10.35 9.19
C GLU A 76 9.13 11.13 8.44
N ASN A 77 9.52 12.06 7.58
CA ASN A 77 8.56 12.80 6.74
C ASN A 77 7.82 11.88 5.76
N ILE A 78 8.55 11.00 5.06
CA ILE A 78 7.96 10.00 4.17
C ILE A 78 7.07 9.02 4.96
N LYS A 79 7.53 8.53 6.11
CA LYS A 79 6.72 7.67 7.00
C LYS A 79 5.41 8.35 7.40
N THR A 80 5.46 9.62 7.78
CA THR A 80 4.27 10.41 8.14
C THR A 80 3.30 10.52 6.96
N ARG A 81 3.82 10.68 5.74
CA ARG A 81 3.02 10.70 4.50
C ARG A 81 2.35 9.36 4.22
N ILE A 82 3.07 8.25 4.37
CA ILE A 82 2.52 6.89 4.25
C ILE A 82 1.39 6.69 5.26
N ILE A 83 1.64 6.95 6.55
CA ILE A 83 0.64 6.79 7.61
C ILE A 83 -0.60 7.64 7.32
N SER A 84 -0.40 8.92 6.97
CA SER A 84 -1.50 9.84 6.68
C SER A 84 -2.34 9.40 5.49
N SER A 85 -1.71 8.83 4.45
CA SER A 85 -2.41 8.33 3.26
C SER A 85 -3.25 7.08 3.54
N LEU A 86 -2.75 6.20 4.41
CA LEU A 86 -3.41 4.95 4.77
C LEU A 86 -4.51 5.14 5.83
N VAL A 87 -4.34 6.08 6.76
CA VAL A 87 -5.30 6.33 7.84
C VAL A 87 -6.34 7.39 7.43
N GLY A 88 -5.97 8.39 6.63
CA GLY A 88 -6.77 9.61 6.41
C GLY A 88 -8.19 9.39 5.88
N ASN A 89 -8.41 8.34 5.09
CA ASN A 89 -9.74 8.00 4.54
C ASN A 89 -10.34 6.75 5.18
N ASN A 90 -9.95 6.44 6.43
CA ASN A 90 -10.42 5.27 7.18
C ASN A 90 -10.16 3.92 6.45
N LEU A 91 -9.10 3.87 5.62
CA LEU A 91 -8.71 2.60 4.97
C LEU A 91 -8.16 1.64 6.01
N ILE A 92 -7.30 2.12 6.91
CA ILE A 92 -6.72 1.35 8.01
C ILE A 92 -6.86 2.15 9.31
N ASN A 93 -7.18 1.48 10.41
CA ASN A 93 -7.14 2.14 11.73
C ASN A 93 -5.69 2.40 12.13
N HIS A 94 -5.43 3.53 12.78
CA HIS A 94 -4.09 3.87 13.25
C HIS A 94 -3.51 2.81 14.20
N SER A 95 -4.34 2.12 15.00
CA SER A 95 -3.91 1.03 15.90
C SER A 95 -3.36 -0.19 15.18
N ASP A 96 -3.77 -0.39 13.93
CA ASP A 96 -3.52 -1.61 13.17
C ASP A 96 -2.34 -1.44 12.21
N LEU A 97 -1.72 -0.24 12.19
CA LEU A 97 -0.66 0.15 11.27
C LEU A 97 0.63 0.49 12.02
N GLU A 98 1.72 -0.17 11.66
CA GLU A 98 3.07 0.21 12.07
C GLU A 98 3.95 0.37 10.83
N VAL A 99 4.66 1.51 10.74
CA VAL A 99 5.59 1.78 9.63
C VAL A 99 6.99 2.00 10.21
N LYS A 100 7.94 1.17 9.76
CA LYS A 100 9.36 1.27 10.08
C LYS A 100 10.16 1.57 8.81
N TYR A 101 11.34 2.12 8.97
CA TYR A 101 12.26 2.34 7.86
C TYR A 101 13.69 1.97 8.22
N MET A 102 14.47 1.63 7.21
CA MET A 102 15.87 1.25 7.32
C MET A 102 16.64 1.84 6.13
N PRO A 103 17.62 2.73 6.35
CA PRO A 103 18.48 3.20 5.28
C PRO A 103 19.31 2.02 4.74
N ILE A 104 19.29 1.84 3.43
CA ILE A 104 20.04 0.77 2.73
C ILE A 104 21.30 1.34 2.09
N ASP A 105 21.22 2.56 1.55
CA ASP A 105 22.31 3.28 0.92
C ASP A 105 22.11 4.80 1.07
N ALA A 106 23.06 5.61 0.61
CA ALA A 106 22.97 7.06 0.60
C ALA A 106 21.76 7.61 -0.18
N ASP A 107 21.25 6.86 -1.16
CA ASP A 107 20.10 7.22 -1.99
C ASP A 107 18.91 6.25 -1.87
N LYS A 108 18.99 5.24 -0.99
CA LYS A 108 17.97 4.19 -0.89
C LYS A 108 17.55 3.92 0.54
N ILE A 109 16.24 3.76 0.73
CA ILE A 109 15.64 3.46 2.02
C ILE A 109 14.53 2.42 1.86
N MET A 110 14.51 1.46 2.76
CA MET A 110 13.45 0.44 2.81
C MET A 110 12.42 0.86 3.86
N TYR A 111 11.15 0.85 3.49
CA TYR A 111 10.01 0.99 4.40
C TYR A 111 9.34 -0.37 4.58
N ARG A 112 9.10 -0.75 5.84
CA ARG A 112 8.31 -1.92 6.22
C ARG A 112 7.00 -1.45 6.82
N VAL A 113 5.90 -1.80 6.16
CA VAL A 113 4.54 -1.57 6.63
C VAL A 113 4.02 -2.87 7.23
N LYS A 114 3.73 -2.86 8.53
CA LYS A 114 3.11 -3.95 9.25
C LYS A 114 1.63 -3.62 9.47
N LEU A 115 0.78 -4.60 9.18
CA LEU A 115 -0.66 -4.53 9.36
C LEU A 115 -1.11 -5.62 10.32
N ALA A 116 -1.80 -5.24 11.38
CA ALA A 116 -2.50 -6.17 12.25
C ALA A 116 -3.89 -6.47 11.65
N VAL A 117 -4.13 -7.73 11.28
CA VAL A 117 -5.41 -8.17 10.74
C VAL A 117 -6.24 -8.78 11.88
N ALA A 118 -7.38 -8.15 12.17
CA ALA A 118 -8.31 -8.67 13.16
C ALA A 118 -8.89 -10.02 12.70
N LYS A 119 -9.16 -10.91 13.66
CA LYS A 119 -9.88 -12.16 13.41
C LYS A 119 -11.23 -11.85 12.77
N THR A 120 -11.56 -12.56 11.69
CA THR A 120 -12.88 -12.49 11.08
C THR A 120 -13.57 -13.85 11.21
N ALA A 121 -14.88 -13.91 10.99
CA ALA A 121 -15.62 -15.19 10.97
C ALA A 121 -15.06 -16.20 9.94
N ARG A 122 -14.26 -15.72 8.98
CA ARG A 122 -13.60 -16.52 7.94
C ARG A 122 -12.08 -16.64 8.13
N ASN A 123 -11.49 -15.99 9.15
CA ASN A 123 -10.05 -16.10 9.45
C ASN A 123 -9.83 -16.28 10.96
N GLY A 124 -9.41 -17.49 11.37
CA GLY A 124 -9.35 -17.94 12.76
C GLY A 124 -8.19 -17.35 13.59
N ASN A 125 -7.23 -16.69 12.96
CA ASN A 125 -6.03 -16.14 13.59
C ASN A 125 -5.91 -14.63 13.36
N SER A 126 -5.38 -13.92 14.35
CA SER A 126 -4.84 -12.58 14.14
C SER A 126 -3.56 -12.76 13.34
N GLU A 127 -3.53 -12.26 12.12
CA GLU A 127 -2.39 -12.37 11.22
C GLU A 127 -1.70 -11.03 11.09
N GLU A 128 -0.37 -11.06 11.06
CA GLU A 128 0.44 -9.88 10.76
C GLU A 128 0.84 -9.94 9.29
N VAL A 129 0.50 -8.91 8.52
CA VAL A 129 0.94 -8.78 7.13
C VAL A 129 2.06 -7.76 7.07
N PHE A 130 3.15 -8.13 6.40
CA PHE A 130 4.29 -7.26 6.15
C PHE A 130 4.35 -6.90 4.67
N LEU A 131 4.54 -5.61 4.39
CA LEU A 131 4.74 -5.07 3.06
C LEU A 131 6.03 -4.26 3.06
N ASP A 132 7.01 -4.69 2.28
CA ASP A 132 8.30 -4.02 2.16
C ASP A 132 8.38 -3.25 0.84
N PHE A 133 8.83 -2.00 0.93
CA PHE A 133 8.97 -1.08 -0.20
C PHE A 133 10.35 -0.45 -0.16
N LEU A 134 11.05 -0.46 -1.29
CA LEU A 134 12.31 0.26 -1.47
C LEU A 134 12.01 1.57 -2.20
N TYR A 135 12.36 2.69 -1.58
CA TYR A 135 12.27 4.01 -2.18
C TYR A 135 13.67 4.50 -2.56
N SER A 136 13.79 5.04 -3.76
CA SER A 136 15.00 5.72 -4.22
C SER A 136 14.81 7.23 -4.14
N TYR A 137 15.79 7.94 -3.60
CA TYR A 137 15.82 9.40 -3.63
C TYR A 137 16.30 9.94 -4.99
N SER A 138 16.99 9.12 -5.78
CA SER A 138 17.50 9.49 -7.10
C SER A 138 16.51 9.22 -8.24
N GLU A 139 15.60 8.27 -8.04
CA GLU A 139 14.56 7.89 -9.01
C GLU A 139 13.19 8.07 -8.37
N ASN A 140 12.22 8.65 -9.09
CA ASN A 140 10.83 8.74 -8.62
C ASN A 140 10.11 7.38 -8.67
N ASN A 141 10.74 6.33 -8.13
CA ASN A 141 10.31 4.95 -8.23
C ASN A 141 10.26 4.31 -6.84
N VAL A 142 9.15 3.63 -6.59
CA VAL A 142 8.96 2.74 -5.45
C VAL A 142 9.11 1.31 -5.97
N TYR A 143 10.17 0.62 -5.59
CA TYR A 143 10.34 -0.78 -5.93
C TYR A 143 9.68 -1.64 -4.87
N ARG A 144 8.85 -2.58 -5.31
CA ARG A 144 8.19 -3.58 -4.47
C ARG A 144 9.23 -4.65 -4.11
N VAL A 145 9.44 -4.92 -2.82
CA VAL A 145 10.40 -5.92 -2.35
C VAL A 145 9.60 -7.09 -1.79
N ASP A 146 9.34 -8.09 -2.64
CA ASP A 146 8.69 -9.34 -2.27
C ASP A 146 9.09 -10.49 -3.19
#